data_AF-A0A7K0ZK02-F1
#
_entry.id   AF-A0A7K0ZK02-F1
#
_cell.length_a   1.000
_cell.length_b   1.000
_cell.length_c   1.000
_cell.angle_alpha   90.00
_cell.angle_beta   90.00
_cell.angle_gamma   90.00
#
_symmetry.space_group_name_H-M   'P 1'
#
loop_
_entity.id
_entity.type
_entity.pdbx_description
1 polymer ?
#
loop_
_entity_poly.entity_id
_entity_poly.type
_entity_poly.pdbx_seq_one_letter_code
_entity_poly.pdbx_strand_id
1 'polypeptide(L)'
;ALEREMAEEFGRSSLRRADDAMAGYLAALQTHALTGQATDLPLDPRGTAFQIQVWNALRKIPAGQTRTYAQVAASIGKPTGARAVASACASNPIALAIPCHRVIRGDGSLAGYAWGLQLKERLLALEVQPQAA
;
A
#
# COMPACT_ATOMS: atom_id res chain seq x y z
N ALA A 1 11.05 16.23 10.03
CA ALA A 1 10.04 16.16 8.95
C ALA A 1 8.91 15.23 9.39
N LEU A 2 9.19 13.94 9.60
CA LEU A 2 8.24 12.94 10.09
C LEU A 2 7.45 13.36 11.34
N GLU A 3 8.10 13.82 12.40
CA GLU A 3 7.40 14.22 13.64
C GLU A 3 6.39 15.37 13.42
N ARG A 4 6.70 16.29 12.50
CA ARG A 4 5.81 17.40 12.13
C ARG A 4 4.60 16.89 11.34
N GLU A 5 4.84 16.01 10.36
CA GLU A 5 3.75 15.38 9.59
C GLU A 5 2.82 14.58 10.51
N MET A 6 3.38 13.83 11.47
CA MET A 6 2.57 13.14 12.49
C MET A 6 1.79 14.11 13.38
N ALA A 7 2.37 15.26 13.75
CA ALA A 7 1.65 16.26 14.55
C ALA A 7 0.52 16.95 13.75
N GLU A 8 0.69 17.16 12.44
CA GLU A 8 -0.35 17.69 11.57
C GLU A 8 -1.50 16.69 11.37
N GLU A 9 -1.18 15.41 11.15
CA GLU A 9 -2.17 14.35 10.93
C GLU A 9 -2.88 13.93 12.23
N PHE A 10 -2.16 13.92 13.35
CA PHE A 10 -2.64 13.45 14.65
C PHE A 10 -2.58 14.55 15.73
N GLY A 11 -3.01 15.77 15.41
CA GLY A 11 -2.85 16.98 16.26
C GLY A 11 -3.45 16.98 17.68
N ARG A 12 -4.03 15.86 18.14
CA ARG A 12 -4.47 15.64 19.53
C ARG A 12 -3.73 14.48 20.22
N SER A 13 -2.68 13.95 19.60
CA SER A 13 -1.93 12.79 20.07
C SER A 13 -0.54 13.20 20.57
N SER A 14 -0.03 12.50 21.59
CA SER A 14 1.35 12.63 22.05
C SER A 14 2.24 11.56 21.40
N LEU A 15 3.39 11.96 20.87
CA LEU A 15 4.41 11.03 20.38
C LEU A 15 5.08 10.32 21.57
N ARG A 16 5.10 8.98 21.54
CA ARG A 16 5.77 8.15 22.55
C ARG A 16 6.61 7.08 21.86
N ARG A 17 7.87 6.94 22.26
CA ARG A 17 8.72 5.82 21.84
C ARG A 17 8.17 4.50 22.40
N ALA A 18 8.03 3.50 21.56
CA ALA A 18 7.31 2.26 21.90
C ALA A 18 7.94 1.03 21.21
N ASP A 19 9.26 0.90 21.29
CA ASP A 19 10.04 -0.10 20.55
C ASP A 19 9.52 -1.53 20.79
N ASP A 20 9.38 -1.95 22.06
CA ASP A 20 8.92 -3.30 22.42
C ASP A 20 7.47 -3.57 21.97
N ALA A 21 6.59 -2.58 22.15
CA ALA A 21 5.20 -2.72 21.75
C ALA A 21 5.05 -2.80 20.22
N MET A 22 5.94 -2.15 19.45
CA MET A 22 5.91 -2.11 17.99
C MET A 22 6.72 -3.22 17.31
N ALA A 23 7.57 -3.95 18.05
CA ALA A 23 8.45 -4.96 17.49
C ALA A 23 7.72 -5.98 16.61
N GLY A 24 6.57 -6.49 17.06
CA GLY A 24 5.76 -7.44 16.29
C GLY A 24 5.20 -6.86 14.98
N TYR A 25 4.75 -5.59 15.01
CA TYR A 25 4.26 -4.89 13.82
C TYR A 25 5.38 -4.67 12.80
N LEU A 26 6.56 -4.25 13.29
CA LEU A 26 7.74 -4.04 12.44
C LEU A 26 8.21 -5.34 11.80
N ALA A 27 8.28 -6.44 12.57
CA ALA A 27 8.63 -7.75 12.05
C ALA A 27 7.66 -8.20 10.94
N ALA A 28 6.35 -8.06 11.16
CA ALA A 28 5.34 -8.39 10.16
C ALA A 28 5.48 -7.53 8.89
N LEU A 29 5.73 -6.22 9.02
CA LEU A 29 5.96 -5.32 7.87
C LEU A 29 7.25 -5.64 7.12
N GLN A 30 8.32 -6.02 7.83
CA GLN A 30 9.58 -6.44 7.22
C GLN A 30 9.39 -7.73 6.42
N THR A 31 8.74 -8.74 7.00
CA THR A 31 8.38 -9.96 6.27
C THR A 31 7.56 -9.62 5.04
N HIS A 32 6.52 -8.78 5.16
CA HIS A 32 5.71 -8.36 4.02
C HIS A 32 6.53 -7.67 2.93
N ALA A 33 7.43 -6.77 3.30
CA ALA A 33 8.24 -6.02 2.33
C ALA A 33 9.21 -6.93 1.56
N LEU A 34 9.72 -7.98 2.22
CA LEU A 34 10.69 -8.91 1.64
C LEU A 34 10.05 -10.05 0.85
N THR A 35 8.85 -10.50 1.24
CA THR A 35 8.22 -11.71 0.69
C THR A 35 6.89 -11.44 0.00
N GLY A 36 6.30 -10.26 0.21
CA GLY A 36 4.94 -9.92 -0.21
C GLY A 36 3.82 -10.64 0.56
N GLN A 37 4.15 -11.55 1.51
CA GLN A 37 3.17 -12.34 2.28
C GLN A 37 2.18 -11.43 3.00
N ALA A 38 0.88 -11.71 2.86
CA ALA A 38 -0.16 -10.91 3.50
C ALA A 38 0.06 -10.84 5.03
N THR A 39 -0.15 -9.65 5.59
CA THR A 39 -0.08 -9.43 7.03
C THR A 39 -1.48 -9.26 7.60
N ASP A 40 -1.71 -9.85 8.78
CA ASP A 40 -2.95 -9.69 9.53
C ASP A 40 -2.87 -8.51 10.51
N LEU A 41 -2.21 -7.42 10.08
CA LEU A 41 -2.06 -6.24 10.92
C LEU A 41 -3.43 -5.53 11.04
N PRO A 42 -3.84 -5.13 12.26
CA PRO A 42 -5.04 -4.32 12.46
C PRO A 42 -4.78 -2.90 11.94
N LEU A 43 -5.15 -2.64 10.68
CA LEU A 43 -4.99 -1.33 10.04
C LEU A 43 -6.23 -0.45 10.28
N ASP A 44 -6.02 0.81 10.63
CA ASP A 44 -7.04 1.86 10.72
C ASP A 44 -6.79 2.97 9.69
N PRO A 45 -6.96 2.69 8.37
CA PRO A 45 -6.73 3.72 7.35
C PRO A 45 -7.83 4.78 7.42
N ARG A 46 -7.44 6.06 7.39
CA ARG A 46 -8.37 7.20 7.37
C ARG A 46 -8.50 7.77 5.97
N GLY A 47 -9.72 7.78 5.44
CA GLY A 47 -10.00 8.28 4.11
C GLY A 47 -11.49 8.29 3.79
N THR A 48 -11.84 8.80 2.61
CA THR A 48 -13.20 8.74 2.07
C THR A 48 -13.66 7.29 1.87
N ALA A 49 -14.97 7.07 1.85
CA ALA A 49 -15.53 5.73 1.60
C ALA A 49 -14.98 5.08 0.32
N PHE A 50 -14.76 5.89 -0.73
CA PHE A 50 -14.16 5.42 -1.98
C PHE A 50 -12.69 4.99 -1.80
N GLN A 51 -11.87 5.78 -1.10
CA GLN A 51 -10.48 5.42 -0.80
C GLN A 51 -10.40 4.12 0.01
N ILE A 52 -11.22 4.00 1.07
CA ILE A 52 -11.30 2.78 1.89
C ILE A 52 -11.66 1.56 1.03
N GLN A 53 -12.65 1.71 0.14
CA GLN A 53 -13.04 0.64 -0.78
C GLN A 53 -11.90 0.23 -1.72
N VAL A 54 -11.17 1.20 -2.29
CA VAL A 54 -9.99 0.94 -3.13
C VAL A 54 -8.93 0.21 -2.32
N TRP A 55 -8.52 0.74 -1.17
CA TRP A 55 -7.46 0.15 -0.35
C TRP A 55 -7.77 -1.27 0.10
N ASN A 56 -9.03 -1.57 0.42
CA ASN A 56 -9.49 -2.93 0.69
C ASN A 56 -9.39 -3.85 -0.53
N ALA A 57 -9.61 -3.34 -1.75
CA ALA A 57 -9.39 -4.10 -2.98
C ALA A 57 -7.90 -4.34 -3.26
N LEU A 58 -7.03 -3.36 -2.94
CA LEU A 58 -5.59 -3.50 -3.11
C LEU A 58 -5.01 -4.63 -2.25
N ARG A 59 -5.47 -4.75 -1.00
CA ARG A 59 -5.05 -5.83 -0.07
C ARG A 59 -5.36 -7.23 -0.59
N LYS A 60 -6.28 -7.37 -1.56
CA LYS A 60 -6.64 -8.66 -2.18
C LYS A 60 -5.74 -9.03 -3.37
N ILE A 61 -4.85 -8.13 -3.81
CA ILE A 61 -3.91 -8.42 -4.90
C ILE A 61 -2.77 -9.27 -4.33
N PRO A 62 -2.56 -10.52 -4.80
CA PRO A 62 -1.50 -11.38 -4.28
C PRO A 62 -0.09 -10.81 -4.55
N ALA A 63 0.87 -11.21 -3.74
CA ALA A 63 2.29 -10.95 -4.01
C ALA A 63 2.70 -11.50 -5.38
N GLY A 64 3.56 -10.76 -6.07
CA GLY A 64 4.08 -11.14 -7.38
C GLY A 64 3.07 -10.99 -8.52
N GLN A 65 1.86 -10.52 -8.20
CA GLN A 65 0.83 -10.19 -9.18
C GLN A 65 0.59 -8.69 -9.23
N THR A 66 0.29 -8.19 -10.42
CA THR A 66 -0.14 -6.81 -10.63
C THR A 66 -1.58 -6.75 -11.10
N ARG A 67 -2.21 -5.59 -10.89
CA ARG A 67 -3.50 -5.23 -11.51
C ARG A 67 -3.39 -3.86 -12.14
N THR A 68 -4.14 -3.62 -13.20
CA THR A 68 -4.27 -2.29 -13.77
C THR A 68 -5.23 -1.44 -12.95
N TYR A 69 -5.10 -0.12 -13.02
CA TYR A 69 -6.09 0.78 -12.40
C TYR A 69 -7.53 0.48 -12.83
N ALA A 70 -7.74 0.10 -14.10
CA ALA A 70 -9.04 -0.28 -14.62
C ALA A 70 -9.56 -1.60 -14.03
N GLN A 71 -8.69 -2.60 -13.85
CA GLN A 71 -9.06 -3.87 -13.20
C GLN A 71 -9.49 -3.67 -11.74
N VAL A 72 -8.77 -2.81 -10.99
CA VAL A 72 -9.16 -2.45 -9.62
C VAL A 72 -10.48 -1.68 -9.62
N ALA A 73 -10.66 -0.74 -10.55
CA ALA A 73 -11.91 0.02 -10.65
C ALA A 73 -13.12 -0.89 -10.94
N ALA A 74 -12.95 -1.87 -11.84
CA ALA A 74 -13.96 -2.87 -12.14
C ALA A 74 -14.27 -3.76 -10.92
N SER A 75 -13.27 -4.20 -10.16
CA SER A 75 -13.48 -5.09 -9.00
C SER A 75 -14.25 -4.45 -7.84
N ILE A 76 -14.29 -3.12 -7.78
CA ILE A 76 -15.09 -2.35 -6.82
C ILE A 76 -16.42 -1.83 -7.38
N GLY A 77 -16.82 -2.29 -8.57
CA GLY A 77 -18.08 -1.89 -9.21
C GLY A 77 -18.07 -0.48 -9.82
N LYS A 78 -16.90 0.06 -10.15
CA LYS A 78 -16.70 1.39 -10.73
C LYS A 78 -15.87 1.30 -12.02
N PRO A 79 -16.33 0.63 -13.10
CA PRO A 79 -15.52 0.29 -14.27
C PRO A 79 -14.88 1.50 -14.99
N THR A 80 -15.50 2.68 -14.92
CA THR A 80 -14.96 3.93 -15.49
C THR A 80 -14.06 4.71 -14.53
N GLY A 81 -13.81 4.18 -13.33
CA GLY A 81 -13.15 4.86 -12.21
C GLY A 81 -11.62 4.78 -12.17
N ALA A 82 -10.95 4.36 -13.24
CA ALA A 82 -9.49 4.10 -13.21
C ALA A 82 -8.66 5.31 -12.72
N ARG A 83 -9.00 6.53 -13.15
CA ARG A 83 -8.31 7.76 -12.69
C ARG A 83 -8.52 8.01 -11.20
N ALA A 84 -9.74 7.80 -10.70
CA ALA A 84 -10.04 7.96 -9.28
C ALA A 84 -9.30 6.91 -8.43
N VAL A 85 -9.20 5.66 -8.92
CA VAL A 85 -8.38 4.62 -8.29
C VAL A 85 -6.92 5.03 -8.25
N ALA A 86 -6.37 5.60 -9.33
CA ALA A 86 -4.99 6.08 -9.33
C ALA A 86 -4.75 7.16 -8.26
N SER A 87 -5.67 8.11 -8.11
CA SER A 87 -5.62 9.09 -7.02
C SER A 87 -5.70 8.45 -5.64
N ALA A 88 -6.57 7.45 -5.44
CA ALA A 88 -6.67 6.72 -4.17
C ALA A 88 -5.40 5.90 -3.84
N CYS A 89 -4.73 5.34 -4.86
CA CYS A 89 -3.43 4.67 -4.69
C CYS A 89 -2.33 5.67 -4.28
N ALA A 90 -2.34 6.87 -4.86
CA ALA A 90 -1.37 7.93 -4.54
C ALA A 90 -1.56 8.51 -3.13
N SER A 91 -2.79 8.47 -2.60
CA SER A 91 -3.12 8.93 -1.26
C SER A 91 -3.10 7.83 -0.21
N ASN A 92 -2.47 6.67 -0.47
CA ASN A 92 -2.42 5.56 0.49
C ASN A 92 -1.53 5.95 1.70
N PRO A 93 -2.09 6.05 2.93
CA PRO A 93 -1.33 6.43 4.11
C PRO A 93 -0.47 5.29 4.68
N ILE A 94 -0.75 4.02 4.32
CA ILE A 94 -0.10 2.84 4.90
C ILE A 94 0.53 2.01 3.77
N ALA A 95 1.62 2.52 3.21
CA ALA A 95 2.39 1.78 2.21
C ALA A 95 2.91 0.44 2.75
N LEU A 96 3.24 -0.47 1.83
CA LEU A 96 3.50 -1.90 2.10
C LEU A 96 2.22 -2.64 2.53
N ALA A 97 1.69 -2.38 3.72
CA ALA A 97 0.53 -3.12 4.24
C ALA A 97 -0.73 -2.97 3.37
N ILE A 98 -0.92 -1.80 2.77
CA ILE A 98 -1.82 -1.61 1.63
C ILE A 98 -0.92 -1.57 0.36
N PRO A 99 -0.92 -2.63 -0.47
CA PRO A 99 0.11 -2.82 -1.49
C PRO A 99 -0.20 -2.04 -2.79
N CYS A 100 -0.23 -0.71 -2.72
CA CYS A 100 -0.53 0.14 -3.89
C CYS A 100 0.57 0.13 -4.97
N HIS A 101 1.77 -0.38 -4.65
CA HIS A 101 2.83 -0.65 -5.63
C HIS A 101 2.46 -1.76 -6.62
N ARG A 102 1.50 -2.64 -6.29
CA ARG A 102 1.00 -3.70 -7.18
C ARG A 102 0.04 -3.20 -8.28
N VAL A 103 -0.30 -1.90 -8.30
CA VAL A 103 -1.19 -1.32 -9.31
C VAL A 103 -0.41 -0.56 -10.38
N ILE A 104 -0.65 -0.89 -11.64
CA ILE A 104 0.09 -0.38 -12.81
C ILE A 104 -0.85 0.21 -13.87
N ARG A 105 -0.28 0.84 -14.90
CA ARG A 105 -1.06 1.35 -16.04
C ARG A 105 -1.58 0.19 -16.91
N GLY A 106 -2.59 0.49 -17.73
CA GLY A 106 -3.19 -0.49 -18.64
C GLY A 106 -2.24 -0.98 -19.74
N ASP A 107 -1.21 -0.21 -20.06
CA ASP A 107 -0.15 -0.54 -21.03
C ASP A 107 1.01 -1.35 -20.42
N GLY A 108 0.91 -1.73 -19.14
CA GLY A 108 1.96 -2.44 -18.42
C GLY A 108 3.06 -1.55 -17.84
N SER A 109 3.07 -0.25 -18.13
CA SER A 109 4.06 0.68 -17.58
C SER A 109 3.80 1.02 -16.11
N LEU A 110 4.86 1.38 -15.39
CA LEU A 110 4.76 1.84 -14.02
C LEU A 110 4.41 3.32 -13.96
N ALA A 111 3.31 3.63 -13.26
CA ALA A 111 2.96 5.00 -12.90
C ALA A 111 3.62 5.44 -11.60
N GLY A 112 3.55 6.75 -11.34
CA GLY A 112 4.06 7.37 -10.13
C GLY A 112 3.62 6.65 -8.85
N TYR A 113 4.49 6.75 -7.85
CA TYR A 113 4.32 6.15 -6.53
C TYR A 113 4.64 7.22 -5.50
N ALA A 114 3.83 7.32 -4.44
CA ALA A 114 3.99 8.35 -3.41
C ALA A 114 5.40 8.34 -2.78
N TRP A 115 6.05 7.18 -2.78
CA TRP A 115 7.38 6.94 -2.21
C TRP A 115 8.48 6.77 -3.27
N GLY A 116 8.21 7.18 -4.52
CA GLY A 116 9.17 7.15 -5.62
C GLY A 116 9.14 5.88 -6.47
N LEU A 117 9.36 6.05 -7.77
CA LEU A 117 9.24 4.98 -8.76
C LEU A 117 10.24 3.84 -8.55
N GLN A 118 11.48 4.17 -8.17
CA GLN A 118 12.55 3.21 -7.90
C GLN A 118 12.17 2.22 -6.78
N LEU A 119 11.48 2.70 -5.73
CA LEU A 119 11.02 1.84 -4.65
C LEU A 119 9.92 0.89 -5.13
N LYS A 120 8.99 1.37 -5.96
CA LYS A 120 7.94 0.54 -6.56
C LYS A 120 8.53 -0.58 -7.42
N GLU A 121 9.52 -0.27 -8.25
CA GLU A 121 10.25 -1.26 -9.06
C GLU A 121 10.91 -2.32 -8.18
N ARG A 122 11.63 -1.88 -7.13
CA ARG A 122 12.31 -2.79 -6.20
C ARG A 122 11.33 -3.71 -5.47
N LEU A 123 10.21 -3.19 -4.98
CA LEU A 123 9.19 -4.00 -4.30
C LEU A 123 8.59 -5.05 -5.23
N LEU A 124 8.25 -4.67 -6.46
CA LEU A 124 7.75 -5.63 -7.45
C LEU A 124 8.79 -6.70 -7.79
N ALA A 125 10.06 -6.34 -7.91
CA ALA A 125 11.13 -7.31 -8.16
C ALA A 125 11.30 -8.30 -7.01
N LEU A 126 11.26 -7.84 -5.75
CA LEU A 126 11.36 -8.69 -4.56
C LEU A 126 10.22 -9.72 -4.49
N GLU A 127 9.00 -9.32 -4.85
CA GLU A 127 7.83 -10.21 -4.80
C GLU A 127 7.80 -11.29 -5.89
N VAL A 128 8.55 -11.10 -6.99
CA VAL A 128 8.62 -12.06 -8.11
C VAL A 128 9.80 -13.04 -7.94
N GLN A 129 10.77 -12.73 -7.08
CA GLN A 129 11.88 -13.64 -6.81
C GLN A 129 11.36 -14.91 -6.11
N PRO A 130 11.69 -16.11 -6.62
CA PRO A 130 11.40 -17.34 -5.91
C PRO A 130 12.16 -17.29 -4.58
N GLN A 131 11.42 -17.45 -3.48
CA GLN A 131 12.04 -17.58 -2.16
C GLN A 131 13.00 -18.76 -2.20
N ALA A 132 14.28 -18.51 -1.86
CA ALA A 132 15.18 -19.58 -1.51
C ALA A 132 14.54 -20.33 -0.33
N ALA A 133 14.25 -21.61 -0.55
CA ALA A 133 13.70 -22.53 0.44
C ALA A 133 14.68 -22.75 1.60
#